data_AF-A0A2V7WYS3-F1
#
_entry.id   AF-A0A2V7WYS3-F1
#
_cell.length_a   1.000
_cell.length_b   1.000
_cell.length_c   1.000
_cell.angle_alpha   90.00
_cell.angle_beta   90.00
_cell.angle_gamma   90.00
#
_symmetry.space_group_name_H-M   'P 1'
#
loop_
_entity.id
_entity.type
_entity.pdbx_description
1 polymer ?
#
loop_
_entity_poly.entity_id
_entity_poly.type
_entity_poly.pdbx_seq_one_letter_code
_entity_poly.pdbx_strand_id
1 'polypeptide(L)'
;MNKRYSSLLAAGLLLAGALAMTPPASAQNKKEGSSMPKVGDMAPDFTLKHFDGSDLKDVKLSDYRGKKNVVLAFYIFAFTGG
;
A
#
# COMPACT_ATOMS: atom_id res chain seq x y z
N MET A 1 -20.96 30.85 57.83
CA MET A 1 -19.98 31.83 57.35
C MET A 1 -19.14 31.24 56.21
N ASN A 2 -19.74 31.20 55.03
CA ASN A 2 -19.25 31.45 53.67
C ASN A 2 -17.71 31.41 53.44
N LYS A 3 -17.21 30.51 52.56
CA LYS A 3 -16.76 30.81 51.17
C LYS A 3 -15.89 29.69 50.57
N ARG A 4 -16.44 29.07 49.51
CA ARG A 4 -15.85 28.76 48.20
C ARG A 4 -14.36 28.36 48.14
N TYR A 5 -14.08 27.08 47.90
CA TYR A 5 -13.05 26.60 46.96
C TYR A 5 -13.42 25.18 46.48
N SER A 6 -14.55 25.12 45.77
CA SER A 6 -14.79 24.08 44.78
C SER A 6 -13.83 24.31 43.62
N SER A 7 -13.36 23.22 43.00
CA SER A 7 -12.43 23.16 41.86
C SER A 7 -10.96 23.12 42.27
N LEU A 8 -10.22 22.16 41.70
CA LEU A 8 -8.76 21.94 41.73
C LEU A 8 -8.23 20.66 42.41
N LEU A 9 -9.10 19.77 42.91
CA LEU A 9 -8.67 18.43 43.39
C LEU A 9 -9.02 17.26 42.44
N ALA A 10 -9.31 17.56 41.17
CA ALA A 10 -9.53 16.57 40.11
C ALA A 10 -8.50 16.71 38.97
N ALA A 11 -7.26 17.10 39.29
CA ALA A 11 -6.17 17.27 38.33
C ALA A 11 -4.97 16.34 38.58
N GLY A 12 -5.10 15.34 39.47
CA GLY A 12 -3.96 14.52 39.93
C GLY A 12 -4.02 13.03 39.62
N LEU A 13 -5.16 12.47 39.24
CA LEU A 13 -5.32 11.02 39.02
C LEU A 13 -6.35 10.83 37.89
N LEU A 14 -6.07 9.94 36.93
CA LEU A 14 -6.85 9.62 35.71
C LEU A 14 -6.38 10.26 34.39
N LEU A 15 -5.07 10.51 34.23
CA LEU A 15 -4.47 10.68 32.88
C LEU A 15 -3.37 9.65 32.57
N ALA A 16 -3.48 8.45 33.17
CA ALA A 16 -2.52 7.35 33.04
C ALA A 16 -3.11 6.12 32.30
N GLY A 17 -3.96 6.33 31.29
CA GLY A 17 -4.78 5.24 30.74
C GLY A 17 -5.07 5.22 29.23
N ALA A 18 -4.30 5.91 28.37
CA ALA A 18 -4.57 5.90 26.93
C ALA A 18 -3.33 5.83 26.02
N LEU A 19 -2.27 5.14 26.46
CA LEU A 19 -0.99 5.03 25.75
C LEU A 19 -0.76 3.69 25.01
N ALA A 20 -1.79 2.89 24.73
CA ALA A 20 -1.58 1.59 24.07
C ALA A 20 -2.74 1.16 23.15
N MET A 21 -2.95 1.87 22.04
CA MET A 21 -3.65 1.31 20.89
C MET A 21 -2.85 1.62 19.62
N THR A 22 -1.68 1.01 19.50
CA THR A 22 -1.08 0.77 18.19
C THR A 22 -1.93 -0.31 17.51
N PRO A 23 -2.59 -0.05 16.37
CA PRO A 23 -3.14 -1.15 15.58
C PRO A 23 -1.98 -2.09 15.22
N PRO A 24 -2.16 -3.42 15.31
CA PRO A 24 -1.18 -4.31 14.74
C PRO A 24 -1.10 -3.96 13.25
N ALA A 25 0.05 -3.46 12.82
CA ALA A 25 0.40 -3.47 11.42
C ALA A 25 0.30 -4.93 11.01
N SER A 26 -0.80 -5.31 10.35
CA SER A 26 -0.91 -6.58 9.66
C SER A 26 0.26 -6.61 8.70
N ALA A 27 1.34 -7.28 9.12
CA ALA A 27 2.44 -7.66 8.26
C ALA A 27 1.76 -8.43 7.13
N GLN A 28 1.64 -7.77 5.98
CA GLN A 28 1.08 -8.34 4.78
C GLN A 28 1.84 -9.65 4.59
N ASN A 29 1.12 -10.75 4.74
CA ASN A 29 1.62 -12.08 4.47
C ASN A 29 1.89 -12.11 2.97
N LYS A 30 3.06 -11.60 2.58
CA LYS A 30 3.59 -11.70 1.23
C LYS A 30 3.83 -13.17 1.08
N LYS A 31 2.85 -13.87 0.49
CA LYS A 31 3.06 -15.20 -0.06
C LYS A 31 4.21 -15.06 -1.04
N GLU A 32 5.41 -15.30 -0.56
CA GLU A 32 6.61 -15.50 -1.37
C GLU A 32 6.45 -16.86 -2.04
N GLY A 33 5.61 -16.87 -3.06
CA GLY A 33 5.55 -17.92 -4.07
C GLY A 33 6.02 -17.32 -5.37
N SER A 34 7.27 -16.82 -5.43
CA SER A 34 7.87 -16.46 -6.72
C SER A 34 8.37 -17.74 -7.39
N SER A 35 7.45 -18.61 -7.78
CA SER A 35 7.73 -19.53 -8.88
C SER A 35 7.53 -18.75 -10.18
N MET A 36 8.49 -18.87 -11.09
CA MET A 36 8.33 -18.34 -12.45
C MET A 36 7.01 -18.87 -13.05
N PRO A 37 6.13 -18.01 -13.58
CA PRO A 37 4.87 -18.46 -14.16
C PRO A 37 5.16 -19.37 -15.35
N LYS A 38 4.39 -20.45 -15.49
CA LYS A 38 4.51 -21.36 -16.64
C LYS A 38 3.61 -20.87 -17.76
N VAL A 39 3.90 -21.31 -18.98
CA VAL A 39 3.02 -21.06 -20.13
C VAL A 39 1.66 -21.70 -19.87
N GLY A 40 0.60 -20.94 -20.12
CA GLY A 40 -0.79 -21.34 -19.83
C GLY A 40 -1.29 -20.89 -18.46
N ASP A 41 -0.40 -20.53 -17.54
CA ASP A 41 -0.81 -19.92 -16.27
C ASP A 41 -1.36 -18.51 -16.51
N MET A 42 -2.25 -18.10 -15.61
CA MET A 42 -2.68 -16.71 -15.55
C MET A 42 -1.47 -15.82 -15.28
N ALA A 43 -1.19 -14.85 -16.16
CA ALA A 43 -0.12 -13.89 -15.96
C ALA A 43 -0.29 -13.15 -14.61
N PRO A 44 0.76 -13.07 -13.78
CA PRO A 44 0.72 -12.35 -12.51
C PRO A 44 0.32 -10.89 -12.71
N ASP A 45 -0.62 -10.42 -11.90
CA ASP A 45 -1.10 -9.05 -11.99
C ASP A 45 -0.07 -8.08 -11.39
N PHE A 46 0.06 -6.91 -12.01
CA PHE A 46 0.92 -5.84 -11.54
C PHE A 46 0.36 -4.49 -11.96
N THR A 47 0.76 -3.45 -11.23
CA THR A 47 0.49 -2.04 -11.56
C THR A 47 1.81 -1.31 -11.71
N LEU A 48 2.00 -0.60 -12.81
CA LEU A 48 3.18 0.22 -13.09
C LEU A 48 2.79 1.67 -13.36
N LYS A 49 3.73 2.58 -13.12
CA LYS A 49 3.62 3.97 -13.59
C LYS A 49 4.03 4.04 -15.05
N HIS A 50 3.16 4.59 -15.87
CA HIS A 50 3.39 4.93 -17.28
C HIS A 50 3.46 6.44 -17.41
N PHE A 51 4.48 6.93 -18.11
CA PHE A 51 4.59 8.33 -18.49
C PHE A 51 4.16 8.50 -19.94
N ASP A 52 3.17 9.37 -20.17
CA ASP A 52 2.61 9.63 -21.51
C ASP A 52 3.13 10.93 -22.15
N GLY A 53 4.06 11.61 -21.49
CA GLY A 53 4.63 12.89 -21.94
C GLY A 53 4.25 14.08 -21.07
N SER A 54 3.16 14.00 -20.29
CA SER A 54 2.77 15.04 -19.33
C SER A 54 2.72 14.52 -17.90
N ASP A 55 2.11 13.36 -17.67
CA ASP A 55 1.79 12.88 -16.34
C ASP A 55 2.14 11.40 -16.13
N LEU A 56 2.32 11.03 -14.87
CA LEU A 56 2.43 9.62 -14.48
C LEU A 56 1.04 9.05 -14.23
N LYS A 57 0.68 8.03 -15.02
CA LYS A 57 -0.58 7.29 -14.91
C LYS A 57 -0.32 5.87 -14.44
N ASP A 58 -1.23 5.32 -13.65
CA ASP A 58 -1.20 3.90 -13.31
C ASP A 58 -1.72 3.06 -14.48
N VAL A 59 -1.00 1.99 -14.79
CA VAL A 59 -1.40 0.97 -15.77
C VAL A 59 -1.36 -0.38 -15.07
N LYS A 60 -2.49 -1.09 -15.10
CA LYS A 60 -2.64 -2.40 -14.48
C LYS A 60 -2.82 -3.49 -15.53
N LEU A 61 -2.09 -4.60 -15.41
CA LEU A 61 -2.18 -5.69 -16.39
C LEU A 61 -3.60 -6.25 -16.48
N SER A 62 -4.31 -6.39 -15.35
CA SER A 62 -5.68 -6.90 -15.32
C SER A 62 -6.67 -6.11 -16.17
N ASP A 63 -6.41 -4.82 -16.42
CA ASP A 63 -7.36 -3.94 -17.12
C ASP A 63 -7.53 -4.33 -18.60
N TYR A 64 -6.59 -5.09 -19.15
CA TYR A 64 -6.59 -5.58 -20.52
C TYR A 64 -7.18 -6.99 -20.70
N ARG A 65 -7.42 -7.73 -19.60
CA ARG A 65 -7.91 -9.11 -19.68
C ARG A 65 -9.25 -9.19 -20.41
N GLY A 66 -9.34 -10.11 -21.37
CA GLY A 66 -10.54 -10.32 -22.20
C GLY A 66 -10.87 -9.18 -23.18
N LYS A 67 -10.08 -8.11 -23.22
CA LYS A 67 -10.32 -6.96 -24.13
C LYS A 67 -9.42 -6.99 -25.36
N LYS A 68 -8.17 -7.43 -25.21
CA LYS A 68 -7.20 -7.54 -26.30
C LYS A 68 -6.04 -8.47 -25.92
N ASN A 69 -5.29 -8.91 -26.93
CA ASN A 69 -4.01 -9.58 -26.72
C ASN A 69 -2.97 -8.59 -26.21
N VAL A 70 -2.12 -9.03 -25.29
CA VAL A 70 -1.08 -8.21 -24.66
C VAL A 70 0.28 -8.89 -24.85
N VAL A 71 1.27 -8.12 -25.29
CA VAL A 71 2.68 -8.54 -25.34
C VAL A 71 3.43 -7.77 -24.25
N LEU A 72 4.16 -8.49 -23.40
CA LEU A 72 4.98 -7.91 -22.33
C LEU A 72 6.45 -8.19 -22.60
N ALA A 73 7.26 -7.13 -22.68
CA ALA A 73 8.70 -7.21 -22.87
C ALA A 73 9.41 -6.46 -21.74
N PHE A 74 10.52 -7.02 -21.27
CA PHE A 74 11.40 -6.40 -20.27
C PHE A 74 12.71 -6.00 -20.96
N TYR A 75 13.13 -4.76 -20.76
CA TYR A 75 14.40 -4.23 -21.25
C TYR A 75 15.29 -3.90 -20.05
N ILE A 76 16.60 -4.10 -20.19
CA ILE A 76 17.53 -3.93 -19.07
C ILE A 76 17.72 -2.44 -18.75
N PHE A 77 17.99 -1.62 -19.77
CA PHE A 77 18.24 -0.19 -19.60
C PHE A 77 17.60 0.64 -20.72
N ALA A 78 17.31 1.90 -20.42
CA ALA A 78 16.87 2.86 -21.42
C ALA A 78 18.03 3.26 -22.34
N PHE A 79 17.73 3.58 -23.60
CA PHE A 79 18.70 4.03 -24.61
C PHE A 79 19.84 3.05 -24.94
N THR A 80 19.60 1.74 -24.80
CA THR A 80 20.53 0.69 -25.24
C THR A 80 20.02 -0.05 -26.46
N GLY A 81 20.92 -0.70 -27.21
CA GLY A 81 20.53 -1.74 -28.16
C GLY A 81 19.88 -2.90 -27.42
N GLY A 82 18.73 -3.36 -27.90
CA GLY A 82 18.05 -4.55 -27.41
C GLY A 82 18.58 -5.83 -28.04
#